data_AF-A0A2V1D1Y6-F1
#
_entry.id   AF-A0A2V1D1Y6-F1
#
_cell.length_a   1.000
_cell.length_b   1.000
_cell.length_c   1.000
_cell.angle_alpha   90.00
_cell.angle_beta   90.00
_cell.angle_gamma   90.00
#
_symmetry.space_group_name_H-M   'P 1'
#
loop_
_entity.id
_entity.type
_entity.pdbx_description
1 polymer ?
#
loop_
_entity_poly.entity_id
_entity_poly.type
_entity_poly.pdbx_seq_one_letter_code
_entity_poly.pdbx_strand_id
1 'polypeptide(L)'
;MLLRLWAYFDNYDLWLELLQHSDADDPGWVQELTKDELSFHGTVRVLADHGLVEAGPPLQVQVESRGYSMHSCVHAWSIHVLNQERDQGLARMCVKFIGSHVPGQESDKWWLTQRRLLHHALRCSYMMLNDGSTEDEMEWACHRLGLLYADQGKLAEAEEMYQRALQGYEKALGPEHTSTLSMVNNLGSLYADQGKLAKAEEMYQWALQGYEKALGSDIVTF
;
A
#
# COMPACT_ATOMS: atom_id res chain seq x y z
N MET A 1 4.72 15.27 -15.89
CA MET A 1 3.60 14.67 -15.11
C MET A 1 4.10 13.55 -14.20
N LEU A 2 4.96 12.63 -14.68
CA LEU A 2 5.56 11.59 -13.84
C LEU A 2 6.26 12.12 -12.56
N LEU A 3 7.05 13.20 -12.65
CA LEU A 3 7.68 13.80 -11.46
C LEU A 3 6.68 14.28 -10.41
N ARG A 4 5.49 14.74 -10.82
CA ARG A 4 4.41 15.14 -9.90
C ARG A 4 3.88 13.93 -9.14
N LEU A 5 3.63 12.82 -9.84
CA LEU A 5 3.20 11.56 -9.23
C LEU A 5 4.30 10.96 -8.33
N TRP A 6 5.55 10.93 -8.80
CA TRP A 6 6.69 10.39 -8.02
C TRP A 6 6.95 11.18 -6.73
N ALA A 7 6.53 12.45 -6.63
CA ALA A 7 6.59 13.17 -5.35
C ALA A 7 5.81 12.46 -4.21
N TYR A 8 4.82 11.63 -4.55
CA TYR A 8 4.02 10.83 -3.59
C TYR A 8 4.65 9.47 -3.30
N PHE A 9 5.61 9.01 -4.10
CA PHE A 9 6.38 7.79 -3.88
C PHE A 9 7.72 8.11 -3.21
N ASP A 10 8.33 7.12 -2.57
CA ASP A 10 9.74 7.22 -2.17
C ASP A 10 10.63 7.57 -3.36
N ASN A 11 11.72 8.30 -3.09
CA ASN A 11 12.62 8.74 -4.14
C ASN A 11 13.52 7.63 -4.68
N TYR A 12 13.58 6.46 -4.02
CA TYR A 12 14.33 5.30 -4.48
C TYR A 12 13.43 4.25 -5.14
N ASP A 13 14.05 3.44 -6.00
CA ASP A 13 13.51 2.18 -6.56
C ASP A 13 12.05 2.26 -7.04
N LEU A 14 11.69 3.20 -7.93
CA LEU A 14 10.40 3.19 -8.65
C LEU A 14 10.49 2.30 -9.90
N TRP A 15 9.55 1.36 -10.08
CA TRP A 15 9.54 0.42 -11.21
C TRP A 15 8.18 0.35 -11.90
N LEU A 16 8.13 -0.33 -13.05
CA LEU A 16 6.95 -0.38 -13.91
C LEU A 16 5.78 -1.09 -13.24
N GLU A 17 5.99 -2.31 -12.74
CA GLU A 17 4.94 -3.19 -12.21
C GLU A 17 4.24 -2.58 -10.97
N LEU A 18 4.93 -1.70 -10.24
CA LEU A 18 4.31 -0.88 -9.19
C LEU A 18 3.24 0.06 -9.74
N LEU A 19 3.48 0.65 -10.91
CA LEU A 19 2.57 1.60 -11.55
C LEU A 19 1.53 0.93 -12.45
N GLN A 20 1.68 -0.36 -12.79
CA GLN A 20 0.79 -1.09 -13.71
C GLN A 20 -0.60 -1.40 -13.16
N HIS A 21 -0.89 -0.99 -11.93
CA HIS A 21 -2.21 -1.10 -11.31
C HIS A 21 -3.16 0.03 -11.71
N SER A 22 -2.92 0.66 -12.85
CA SER A 22 -3.79 1.70 -13.39
C SER A 22 -5.04 1.11 -14.04
N ASP A 23 -6.19 1.75 -13.84
CA ASP A 23 -7.47 1.38 -14.41
C ASP A 23 -8.01 2.45 -15.37
N ALA A 24 -9.22 2.24 -15.88
CA ALA A 24 -9.85 3.13 -16.85
C ALA A 24 -10.19 4.52 -16.28
N ASP A 25 -10.27 4.65 -14.95
CA ASP A 25 -10.59 5.89 -14.26
C ASP A 25 -9.34 6.75 -14.01
N ASP A 26 -8.14 6.17 -14.15
CA ASP A 26 -6.89 6.91 -14.04
C ASP A 26 -6.64 7.83 -15.25
N PRO A 27 -5.90 8.93 -15.08
CA PRO A 27 -5.57 9.83 -16.18
C PRO A 27 -4.88 9.12 -17.35
N GLY A 28 -5.27 9.45 -18.58
CA GLY A 28 -4.76 8.76 -19.78
C GLY A 28 -3.23 8.80 -19.95
N TRP A 29 -2.54 9.80 -19.39
CA TRP A 29 -1.08 9.83 -19.39
C TRP A 29 -0.46 8.73 -18.52
N VAL A 30 -1.14 8.31 -17.45
CA VAL A 30 -0.72 7.20 -16.58
C VAL A 30 -0.92 5.89 -17.32
N GLN A 31 -2.10 5.69 -17.92
CA GLN A 31 -2.40 4.49 -18.69
C GLN A 31 -1.40 4.28 -19.83
N GLU A 32 -1.05 5.35 -20.57
CA GLU A 32 -0.04 5.24 -21.64
C GLU A 32 1.37 5.01 -21.08
N LEU A 33 1.72 5.63 -19.94
CA LEU A 33 3.01 5.42 -19.29
C LEU A 33 3.22 3.96 -18.85
N THR A 34 2.17 3.31 -18.34
CA THR A 34 2.24 1.99 -17.69
C THR A 34 1.86 0.84 -18.62
N LYS A 35 1.40 1.15 -19.83
CA LYS A 35 0.96 0.21 -20.86
C LYS A 35 1.96 -0.90 -21.15
N ASP A 36 3.23 -0.55 -21.28
CA ASP A 36 4.30 -1.49 -21.63
C ASP A 36 5.68 -0.95 -21.20
N GLU A 37 6.67 -1.84 -21.21
CA GLU A 37 8.04 -1.53 -20.80
C GLU A 37 8.72 -0.47 -21.67
N LEU A 38 8.38 -0.38 -22.97
CA LEU A 38 8.97 0.60 -23.88
C LEU A 38 8.46 2.01 -23.56
N SER A 39 7.16 2.15 -23.28
CA SER A 39 6.53 3.43 -22.92
C SER A 39 7.08 3.97 -21.60
N PHE A 40 7.19 3.11 -20.59
CA PHE A 40 7.79 3.46 -19.30
C PHE A 40 9.27 3.82 -19.44
N HIS A 41 10.06 2.93 -20.07
CA HIS A 41 11.49 3.15 -20.26
C HIS A 41 11.76 4.40 -21.10
N GLY A 42 10.96 4.68 -22.14
CA GLY A 42 11.07 5.90 -22.94
C GLY A 42 10.93 7.15 -22.10
N THR A 43 9.93 7.20 -21.20
CA THR A 43 9.71 8.34 -20.31
C THR A 43 10.84 8.49 -19.30
N VAL A 44 11.23 7.40 -18.64
CA VAL A 44 12.26 7.44 -17.61
C VAL A 44 13.64 7.74 -18.20
N ARG A 45 13.92 7.28 -19.43
CA ARG A 45 15.14 7.63 -20.17
C ARG A 45 15.23 9.13 -20.43
N VAL A 46 14.14 9.78 -20.83
CA VAL A 46 14.13 11.25 -21.00
C VAL A 46 14.49 11.94 -19.69
N LEU A 47 13.96 11.48 -18.55
CA LEU A 47 14.32 12.03 -17.24
C LEU A 47 15.80 11.76 -16.89
N ALA A 48 16.33 10.59 -17.25
CA ALA A 48 17.72 10.22 -16.99
C ALA A 48 18.70 11.03 -17.85
N ASP A 49 18.36 11.27 -19.12
CA ASP A 49 19.16 12.11 -20.03
C ASP A 49 19.25 13.56 -19.54
N HIS A 50 18.27 14.02 -18.74
CA HIS A 50 18.28 15.33 -18.08
C HIS A 50 18.88 15.30 -16.66
N GLY A 51 19.42 14.16 -16.21
CA GLY A 51 20.04 14.00 -14.90
C GLY A 51 19.05 14.07 -13.72
N LEU A 52 17.75 13.87 -13.97
CA LEU A 52 16.72 13.95 -12.94
C LEU A 52 16.56 12.62 -12.18
N VAL A 53 16.84 11.51 -12.86
CA VAL A 53 16.68 10.16 -12.34
C VAL A 53 17.84 9.28 -12.78
N GLU A 54 18.13 8.26 -11.98
CA GLU A 54 19.19 7.31 -12.22
C GLU A 54 18.61 5.90 -12.19
N ALA A 55 19.08 5.05 -13.08
CA ALA A 55 18.64 3.66 -13.11
C ALA A 55 19.38 2.88 -12.02
N GLY A 56 18.64 2.20 -11.15
CA GLY A 56 19.18 1.46 -10.02
C GLY A 56 20.11 0.32 -10.45
N PRO A 57 20.90 -0.27 -9.54
CA PRO A 57 21.70 -1.44 -9.87
C PRO A 57 20.81 -2.58 -10.37
N PRO A 58 21.29 -3.44 -11.29
CA PRO A 58 20.55 -4.64 -11.68
C PRO A 58 20.28 -5.51 -10.45
N LEU A 59 19.04 -5.99 -10.30
CA LEU A 59 18.70 -6.93 -9.24
C LEU A 59 19.42 -8.25 -9.48
N GLN A 60 20.02 -8.82 -8.42
CA GLN A 60 20.67 -10.14 -8.48
C GLN A 60 19.70 -11.26 -8.83
N VAL A 61 18.42 -11.08 -8.50
CA VAL A 61 17.32 -11.96 -8.86
C VAL A 61 16.26 -11.09 -9.55
N GLN A 62 15.97 -11.38 -10.81
CA GLN A 62 14.90 -10.71 -11.55
C GLN A 62 13.55 -11.23 -11.04
N VAL A 63 12.92 -10.42 -10.19
CA VAL A 63 11.51 -10.60 -9.78
C VAL A 63 10.62 -9.74 -10.68
N GLU A 64 11.06 -8.51 -10.97
CA GLU A 64 10.34 -7.46 -11.69
C GLU A 64 11.34 -6.58 -12.44
N SER A 65 10.82 -5.61 -13.19
CA SER A 65 11.62 -4.62 -13.90
C SER A 65 12.56 -3.82 -13.00
N ARG A 66 13.60 -3.28 -13.66
CA ARG A 66 14.61 -2.44 -13.05
C ARG A 66 13.97 -1.19 -12.45
N GLY A 67 14.30 -0.91 -11.19
CA GLY A 67 13.89 0.33 -10.53
C GLY A 67 14.76 1.53 -10.88
N TYR A 68 14.19 2.71 -10.68
CA TYR A 68 14.82 4.00 -10.93
C TYR A 68 14.74 4.85 -9.66
N SER A 69 15.75 5.68 -9.43
CA SER A 69 15.83 6.55 -8.27
C SER A 69 15.94 7.99 -8.70
N MET A 70 15.23 8.86 -8.00
CA MET A 70 15.32 10.30 -8.15
C MET A 70 16.29 10.85 -7.09
N HIS A 71 17.16 11.77 -7.50
CA HIS A 71 18.04 12.44 -6.55
C HIS A 71 17.22 13.22 -5.51
N SER A 72 17.64 13.20 -4.25
CA SER A 72 16.89 13.77 -3.12
C SER A 72 16.52 15.25 -3.32
N CYS A 73 17.38 16.06 -3.94
CA CYS A 73 17.07 17.45 -4.24
C CYS A 73 15.96 17.60 -5.31
N VAL A 74 15.93 16.74 -6.32
CA VAL A 74 14.90 16.73 -7.37
C VAL A 74 13.57 16.26 -6.77
N HIS A 75 13.62 15.31 -5.84
CA HIS A 75 12.43 14.84 -5.12
C HIS A 75 11.87 15.93 -4.20
N ALA A 76 12.70 16.57 -3.39
CA ALA A 76 12.31 17.72 -2.57
C ALA A 76 11.73 18.85 -3.42
N TRP A 77 12.34 19.16 -4.56
CA TRP A 77 11.80 20.13 -5.51
C TRP A 77 10.46 19.70 -6.10
N SER A 78 10.30 18.42 -6.45
CA SER A 78 9.03 17.89 -6.96
C SER A 78 7.91 17.95 -5.91
N ILE A 79 8.24 17.77 -4.63
CA ILE A 79 7.29 17.92 -3.51
C ILE A 79 6.90 19.39 -3.35
N HIS A 80 7.88 20.30 -3.21
CA HIS A 80 7.60 21.67 -2.78
C HIS A 80 7.30 22.65 -3.92
N VAL A 81 7.77 22.37 -5.13
CA VAL A 81 7.63 23.28 -6.28
C VAL A 81 6.62 22.74 -7.30
N LEU A 82 6.69 21.45 -7.65
CA LEU A 82 5.73 20.88 -8.60
C LEU A 82 4.37 20.52 -7.97
N ASN A 83 4.32 20.34 -6.64
CA ASN A 83 3.11 20.08 -5.88
C ASN A 83 2.92 21.13 -4.77
N GLN A 84 3.04 22.42 -5.14
CA GLN A 84 2.76 23.55 -4.24
C GLN A 84 1.39 23.42 -3.56
N GLU A 85 0.39 22.99 -4.34
CA GLU A 85 -0.89 22.52 -3.83
C GLU A 85 -0.92 20.99 -3.90
N ARG A 86 -1.32 20.35 -2.80
CA ARG A 86 -1.41 18.90 -2.73
C ARG A 86 -2.49 18.40 -3.68
N ASP A 87 -2.07 17.63 -4.68
CA ASP A 87 -2.95 16.92 -5.60
C ASP A 87 -3.48 15.64 -4.93
N GLN A 88 -4.71 15.70 -4.43
CA GLN A 88 -5.33 14.55 -3.75
C GLN A 88 -5.59 13.38 -4.71
N GLY A 89 -5.80 13.63 -6.00
CA GLY A 89 -5.96 12.57 -6.99
C GLY A 89 -4.68 11.74 -7.16
N LEU A 90 -3.52 12.43 -7.28
CA LEU A 90 -2.22 11.76 -7.36
C LEU A 90 -1.84 11.06 -6.05
N ALA A 91 -2.17 11.66 -4.90
CA ALA A 91 -1.95 11.03 -3.60
C ALA A 91 -2.76 9.72 -3.50
N ARG A 92 -4.03 9.75 -3.88
CA ARG A 92 -4.90 8.57 -3.85
C ARG A 92 -4.41 7.48 -4.80
N MET A 93 -3.97 7.85 -6.00
CA MET A 93 -3.41 6.93 -6.96
C MET A 93 -2.13 6.25 -6.45
N CYS A 94 -1.25 6.98 -5.77
CA CYS A 94 -0.07 6.40 -5.12
C CYS A 94 -0.46 5.31 -4.11
N VAL A 95 -1.41 5.62 -3.22
CA VAL A 95 -1.94 4.67 -2.23
C VAL A 95 -2.52 3.43 -2.91
N LYS A 96 -3.31 3.63 -3.98
CA LYS A 96 -3.90 2.55 -4.78
C LYS A 96 -2.82 1.64 -5.37
N PHE A 97 -1.82 2.21 -6.03
CA PHE A 97 -0.74 1.46 -6.67
C PHE A 97 0.07 0.63 -5.68
N ILE A 98 0.46 1.23 -4.55
CA ILE A 98 1.20 0.52 -3.50
C ILE A 98 0.34 -0.60 -2.91
N GLY A 99 -0.91 -0.31 -2.55
CA GLY A 99 -1.85 -1.30 -2.01
C GLY A 99 -2.06 -2.47 -2.96
N SER A 100 -2.36 -2.20 -4.23
CA SER A 100 -2.58 -3.24 -5.25
C SER A 100 -1.36 -4.10 -5.50
N HIS A 101 -0.17 -3.53 -5.35
CA HIS A 101 1.08 -4.23 -5.60
C HIS A 101 1.53 -5.08 -4.41
N VAL A 102 0.94 -4.95 -3.21
CA VAL A 102 1.25 -5.84 -2.08
C VAL A 102 0.90 -7.29 -2.46
N PRO A 103 1.90 -8.18 -2.61
CA PRO A 103 1.66 -9.55 -3.02
C PRO A 103 1.12 -10.37 -1.83
N GLY A 104 0.28 -11.36 -2.13
CA GLY A 104 -0.05 -12.40 -1.16
C GLY A 104 1.11 -13.38 -0.98
N GLN A 105 1.15 -14.07 0.17
CA GLN A 105 2.20 -15.05 0.51
C GLN A 105 2.25 -16.27 -0.45
N GLU A 106 1.19 -16.46 -1.24
CA GLU A 106 1.08 -17.50 -2.27
C GLU A 106 1.97 -17.21 -3.51
N SER A 107 2.39 -15.95 -3.71
CA SER A 107 3.15 -15.52 -4.89
C SER A 107 4.62 -15.94 -4.80
N ASP A 108 5.23 -16.35 -5.92
CA ASP A 108 6.68 -16.62 -5.95
C ASP A 108 7.45 -15.37 -5.51
N LYS A 109 8.45 -15.56 -4.65
CA LYS A 109 9.34 -14.49 -4.15
C LYS A 109 8.62 -13.26 -3.59
N TRP A 110 7.40 -13.41 -3.06
CA TRP A 110 6.57 -12.32 -2.55
C TRP A 110 7.32 -11.39 -1.57
N TRP A 111 8.20 -11.95 -0.74
CA TRP A 111 9.01 -11.19 0.23
C TRP A 111 10.00 -10.22 -0.43
N LEU A 112 10.47 -10.51 -1.66
CA LEU A 112 11.35 -9.60 -2.41
C LEU A 112 10.56 -8.39 -2.92
N THR A 113 9.38 -8.60 -3.49
CA THR A 113 8.49 -7.50 -3.91
C THR A 113 8.08 -6.66 -2.70
N GLN A 114 7.70 -7.27 -1.58
CA GLN A 114 7.40 -6.55 -0.35
C GLN A 114 8.58 -5.71 0.15
N ARG A 115 9.81 -6.24 0.08
CA ARG A 115 11.01 -5.50 0.49
C ARG A 115 11.23 -4.24 -0.37
N ARG A 116 10.97 -4.31 -1.67
CA ARG A 116 11.04 -3.13 -2.57
C ARG A 116 9.94 -2.12 -2.26
N LEU A 117 8.73 -2.60 -2.02
CA LEU A 117 7.57 -1.77 -1.67
C LEU A 117 7.73 -1.00 -0.37
N LEU A 118 8.52 -1.49 0.58
CA LEU A 118 8.52 -1.00 1.95
C LEU A 118 8.80 0.50 2.07
N HIS A 119 9.74 1.03 1.31
CA HIS A 119 10.06 2.47 1.35
C HIS A 119 8.91 3.31 0.80
N HIS A 120 8.29 2.88 -0.31
CA HIS A 120 7.10 3.55 -0.85
C HIS A 120 5.93 3.49 0.14
N ALA A 121 5.68 2.33 0.74
CA ALA A 121 4.65 2.13 1.75
C ALA A 121 4.84 3.07 2.95
N LEU A 122 6.05 3.16 3.52
CA LEU A 122 6.32 4.03 4.66
C LEU A 122 6.03 5.49 4.36
N ARG A 123 6.46 5.97 3.18
CA ARG A 123 6.16 7.33 2.74
C ARG A 123 4.65 7.54 2.56
N CYS A 124 3.98 6.58 1.93
CA CYS A 124 2.55 6.59 1.70
C CYS A 124 1.76 6.65 3.03
N SER A 125 2.08 5.78 3.98
CA SER A 125 1.48 5.77 5.32
C SER A 125 1.69 7.11 6.04
N TYR A 126 2.91 7.68 5.99
CA TYR A 126 3.15 9.00 6.57
C TYR A 126 2.24 10.08 5.96
N MET A 127 2.02 10.07 4.64
CA MET A 127 1.10 11.02 4.00
C MET A 127 -0.36 10.79 4.34
N MET A 128 -0.77 9.54 4.59
CA MET A 128 -2.14 9.18 4.98
C MET A 128 -2.44 9.56 6.43
N LEU A 129 -1.47 9.44 7.34
CA LEU A 129 -1.65 9.71 8.77
C LEU A 129 -1.64 11.21 9.09
N ASN A 130 -0.89 12.00 8.32
CA ASN A 130 -0.80 13.44 8.55
C ASN A 130 -1.85 14.25 7.79
N ASP A 131 -2.64 13.63 6.92
CA ASP A 131 -3.70 14.31 6.19
C ASP A 131 -5.03 14.09 6.92
N GLY A 132 -5.60 15.16 7.47
CA GLY A 132 -6.93 15.13 8.09
C GLY A 132 -8.08 14.97 7.09
N SER A 133 -7.81 14.48 5.88
CA SER A 133 -8.79 14.25 4.83
C SER A 133 -9.43 12.86 4.98
N THR A 134 -10.73 12.83 4.69
CA THR A 134 -11.71 11.85 5.14
C THR A 134 -11.38 10.40 4.76
N GLU A 135 -11.58 9.54 5.75
CA GLU A 135 -11.38 8.09 5.84
C GLU A 135 -12.06 7.22 4.78
N ASP A 136 -12.79 7.80 3.83
CA ASP A 136 -13.94 7.13 3.20
C ASP A 136 -13.70 6.28 1.94
N GLU A 137 -12.45 6.09 1.47
CA GLU A 137 -12.22 5.31 0.22
C GLU A 137 -10.94 4.46 0.19
N MET A 138 -10.25 4.25 1.33
CA MET A 138 -8.91 3.63 1.36
C MET A 138 -8.70 2.58 2.45
N GLU A 139 -9.78 2.02 2.98
CA GLU A 139 -9.75 0.97 4.00
C GLU A 139 -8.99 -0.26 3.53
N TRP A 140 -9.27 -0.66 2.29
CA TRP A 140 -8.60 -1.78 1.64
C TRP A 140 -7.09 -1.52 1.50
N ALA A 141 -6.69 -0.30 1.16
CA ALA A 141 -5.27 0.02 1.03
C ALA A 141 -4.57 0.01 2.38
N CYS A 142 -5.24 0.51 3.44
CA CYS A 142 -4.76 0.40 4.82
C CYS A 142 -4.61 -1.08 5.22
N HIS A 143 -5.58 -1.93 4.89
CA HIS A 143 -5.48 -3.38 5.15
C HIS A 143 -4.27 -4.00 4.46
N ARG A 144 -4.03 -3.68 3.18
CA ARG A 144 -2.87 -4.19 2.44
C ARG A 144 -1.53 -3.69 2.97
N LEU A 145 -1.44 -2.43 3.35
CA LEU A 145 -0.25 -1.88 4.00
C LEU A 145 -0.02 -2.51 5.37
N GLY A 146 -1.08 -2.79 6.13
CA GLY A 146 -0.98 -3.51 7.40
C GLY A 146 -0.43 -4.93 7.24
N LEU A 147 -0.87 -5.66 6.21
CA LEU A 147 -0.33 -6.99 5.86
C LEU A 147 1.16 -6.89 5.50
N LEU A 148 1.51 -5.95 4.63
CA LEU A 148 2.91 -5.69 4.25
C LEU A 148 3.77 -5.43 5.49
N TYR A 149 3.32 -4.59 6.42
CA TYR A 149 4.08 -4.29 7.63
C TYR A 149 4.17 -5.48 8.59
N ALA A 150 3.08 -6.23 8.76
CA ALA A 150 3.07 -7.42 9.61
C ALA A 150 4.07 -8.47 9.11
N ASP A 151 4.05 -8.75 7.80
CA ASP A 151 4.98 -9.69 7.16
C ASP A 151 6.46 -9.25 7.28
N GLN A 152 6.71 -7.94 7.30
CA GLN A 152 8.05 -7.37 7.48
C GLN A 152 8.43 -7.18 8.97
N GLY A 153 7.60 -7.63 9.91
CA GLY A 153 7.84 -7.51 11.37
C GLY A 153 7.69 -6.08 11.92
N LYS A 154 7.11 -5.16 11.16
CA LYS A 154 6.81 -3.77 11.54
C LYS A 154 5.48 -3.69 12.29
N LEU A 155 5.44 -4.31 13.46
CA LEU A 155 4.18 -4.57 14.17
C LEU A 155 3.46 -3.29 14.61
N ALA A 156 4.17 -2.19 14.85
CA ALA A 156 3.55 -0.91 15.26
C ALA A 156 2.88 -0.22 14.06
N GLU A 157 3.59 -0.13 12.93
CA GLU A 157 3.03 0.41 11.69
C GLU A 157 1.86 -0.46 11.18
N ALA A 158 1.94 -1.79 11.34
CA ALA A 158 0.84 -2.69 11.01
C ALA A 158 -0.41 -2.43 11.88
N GLU A 159 -0.22 -2.20 13.18
CA GLU A 159 -1.31 -1.95 14.14
C GLU A 159 -2.08 -0.68 13.74
N GLU A 160 -1.35 0.39 13.40
CA GLU A 160 -1.94 1.66 12.99
C GLU A 160 -2.73 1.52 11.68
N MET A 161 -2.18 0.81 10.68
CA MET A 161 -2.87 0.59 9.41
C MET A 161 -4.12 -0.30 9.57
N TYR A 162 -4.04 -1.36 10.38
CA TYR A 162 -5.20 -2.22 10.63
C TYR A 162 -6.31 -1.53 11.42
N GLN A 163 -5.98 -0.69 12.40
CA GLN A 163 -6.98 0.11 13.13
C GLN A 163 -7.73 1.05 12.18
N ARG A 164 -7.02 1.70 11.25
CA ARG A 164 -7.65 2.60 10.28
C ARG A 164 -8.52 1.84 9.26
N ALA A 165 -8.06 0.68 8.80
CA ALA A 165 -8.87 -0.20 7.95
C ALA A 165 -10.13 -0.68 8.67
N LEU A 166 -10.02 -1.09 9.95
CA LEU A 166 -11.16 -1.55 10.74
C LEU A 166 -12.22 -0.45 10.88
N GLN A 167 -11.83 0.77 11.26
CA GLN A 167 -12.75 1.90 11.43
C GLN A 167 -13.56 2.18 10.16
N GLY A 168 -12.91 2.18 9.00
CA GLY A 168 -13.63 2.42 7.75
C GLY A 168 -14.49 1.23 7.33
N TYR A 169 -14.04 -0.02 7.53
CA TYR A 169 -14.89 -1.19 7.23
C TYR A 169 -16.11 -1.26 8.16
N GLU A 170 -15.96 -0.92 9.43
CA GLU A 170 -17.09 -0.79 10.36
C GLU A 170 -18.08 0.28 9.90
N LYS A 171 -17.58 1.43 9.46
CA LYS A 171 -18.42 2.53 8.96
C LYS A 171 -19.14 2.17 7.65
N ALA A 172 -18.46 1.51 6.73
CA ALA A 172 -18.97 1.23 5.39
C ALA A 172 -19.84 -0.03 5.32
N LEU A 173 -19.45 -1.09 6.03
CA LEU A 173 -20.06 -2.42 5.92
C LEU A 173 -20.78 -2.86 7.21
N GLY A 174 -20.48 -2.22 8.33
CA GLY A 174 -20.98 -2.57 9.65
C GLY A 174 -20.04 -3.51 10.42
N PRO A 175 -20.25 -3.62 11.74
CA PRO A 175 -19.37 -4.38 12.65
C PRO A 175 -19.43 -5.91 12.47
N GLU A 176 -20.55 -6.43 11.97
CA GLU A 176 -20.76 -7.89 11.80
C GLU A 176 -20.44 -8.38 10.38
N HIS A 177 -19.98 -7.50 9.49
CA HIS A 177 -19.61 -7.89 8.13
C HIS A 177 -18.34 -8.75 8.13
N THR A 178 -18.29 -9.77 7.28
CA THR A 178 -17.18 -10.73 7.22
C THR A 178 -15.80 -10.09 7.02
N SER A 179 -15.71 -9.04 6.21
CA SER A 179 -14.48 -8.25 6.04
C SER A 179 -14.05 -7.52 7.32
N THR A 180 -15.01 -6.92 8.04
CA THR A 180 -14.76 -6.26 9.32
C THR A 180 -14.26 -7.26 10.36
N LEU A 181 -14.90 -8.43 10.44
CA LEU A 181 -14.49 -9.51 11.34
C LEU A 181 -13.12 -10.09 10.97
N SER A 182 -12.80 -10.17 9.68
CA SER A 182 -11.46 -10.56 9.22
C SER A 182 -10.39 -9.56 9.68
N MET A 183 -10.70 -8.26 9.67
CA MET A 183 -9.80 -7.23 10.21
C MET A 183 -9.59 -7.37 11.72
N VAL A 184 -10.65 -7.60 12.48
CA VAL A 184 -10.55 -7.86 13.92
C VAL A 184 -9.66 -9.08 14.18
N ASN A 185 -9.84 -10.17 13.41
CA ASN A 185 -8.99 -11.36 13.51
C ASN A 185 -7.51 -11.06 13.20
N ASN A 186 -7.23 -10.25 12.17
CA ASN A 186 -5.86 -9.85 11.83
C ASN A 186 -5.20 -8.99 12.94
N LEU A 187 -5.97 -8.11 13.58
CA LEU A 187 -5.52 -7.38 14.78
C LEU A 187 -5.25 -8.32 15.96
N GLY A 188 -6.07 -9.36 16.14
CA GLY A 188 -5.83 -10.41 17.14
C GLY A 188 -4.48 -11.10 16.95
N SER A 189 -4.19 -11.54 15.73
CA SER A 189 -2.90 -12.15 15.37
C SER A 189 -1.73 -11.19 15.59
N LEU A 190 -1.89 -9.93 15.18
CA LEU A 190 -0.86 -8.92 15.39
C LEU A 190 -0.58 -8.67 16.87
N TYR A 191 -1.61 -8.61 17.71
CA TYR A 191 -1.43 -8.47 19.17
C TYR A 191 -0.77 -9.69 19.79
N ALA A 192 -1.05 -10.90 19.29
CA ALA A 192 -0.38 -12.11 19.72
C ALA A 192 1.13 -12.05 19.41
N ASP A 193 1.49 -11.62 18.19
CA ASP A 193 2.87 -11.44 17.76
C ASP A 193 3.62 -10.37 18.57
N GLN A 194 2.90 -9.34 19.04
CA GLN A 194 3.42 -8.33 19.96
C GLN A 194 3.50 -8.81 21.43
N GLY A 195 3.02 -10.02 21.74
CA GLY A 195 2.95 -10.56 23.11
C GLY A 195 1.81 -10.00 23.97
N LYS A 196 0.88 -9.23 23.39
CA LYS A 196 -0.30 -8.65 24.06
C LYS A 196 -1.47 -9.65 24.10
N LEU A 197 -1.26 -10.81 24.72
CA LEU A 197 -2.19 -11.95 24.65
C LEU A 197 -3.63 -11.63 25.09
N ALA A 198 -3.82 -10.81 26.14
CA ALA A 198 -5.16 -10.43 26.59
C ALA A 198 -5.94 -9.64 25.53
N LYS A 199 -5.26 -8.75 24.78
CA LYS A 199 -5.88 -8.02 23.66
C LYS A 199 -6.14 -8.94 22.47
N ALA A 200 -5.23 -9.86 22.20
CA ALA A 200 -5.42 -10.84 21.14
C ALA A 200 -6.67 -11.70 21.39
N GLU A 201 -6.83 -12.20 22.62
CA GLU A 201 -8.00 -12.97 23.03
C GLU A 201 -9.30 -12.17 22.88
N GLU A 202 -9.32 -10.90 23.31
CA GLU A 202 -10.48 -10.01 23.13
C GLU A 202 -10.87 -9.88 21.65
N MET A 203 -9.90 -9.63 20.76
CA MET A 203 -10.15 -9.53 19.33
C MET A 203 -10.67 -10.84 18.74
N TYR A 204 -10.07 -11.98 19.08
CA TYR A 204 -10.53 -13.28 18.59
C TYR A 204 -11.94 -13.64 19.07
N GLN A 205 -12.27 -13.34 20.33
CA GLN A 205 -13.62 -13.56 20.85
C GLN A 205 -14.64 -12.68 20.12
N TRP A 206 -14.31 -11.42 19.84
CA TRP A 206 -15.18 -10.54 19.08
C TRP A 206 -15.39 -11.05 17.64
N ALA A 207 -14.32 -11.42 16.94
CA ALA A 207 -14.41 -11.98 15.60
C ALA A 207 -15.26 -13.27 15.58
N LEU A 208 -15.06 -14.17 16.54
CA LEU A 208 -15.82 -15.42 16.66
C LEU A 208 -17.32 -15.16 16.85
N GLN A 209 -17.68 -14.32 17.82
CA GLN A 209 -19.08 -13.96 18.07
C GLN A 209 -19.74 -13.31 16.85
N GLY A 210 -19.00 -12.49 16.11
CA GLY A 210 -19.49 -11.90 14.87
C GLY A 210 -19.72 -12.95 13.78
N TYR A 211 -18.79 -13.91 13.61
CA TYR A 211 -18.94 -14.97 12.62
C TYR A 211 -20.09 -15.91 12.94
N GLU A 212 -20.29 -16.26 14.21
CA GLU A 212 -21.43 -17.07 14.67
C GLU A 212 -22.77 -16.44 14.32
N LYS A 213 -22.88 -15.11 14.47
CA LYS A 213 -24.09 -14.38 14.08
C LYS A 213 -24.25 -14.25 12.57
N ALA A 214 -23.17 -13.94 11.85
CA ALA A 214 -23.19 -13.69 10.41
C ALA A 214 -23.45 -14.96 9.58
N LEU A 215 -22.92 -16.11 10.02
CA LEU A 215 -23.04 -17.39 9.31
C LEU A 215 -24.25 -18.23 9.77
N GLY A 216 -24.93 -17.79 10.84
CA GLY A 216 -25.94 -18.59 11.53
C GLY A 216 -25.30 -19.70 12.36
N SER A 217 -25.87 -19.97 13.52
CA SER A 217 -25.40 -20.94 14.53
C SER A 217 -25.36 -22.43 14.08
N ASP A 218 -25.52 -22.72 12.79
CA ASP A 218 -25.74 -24.08 12.27
C ASP A 218 -24.45 -24.80 11.84
N ILE A 219 -23.27 -24.16 11.94
CA ILE A 219 -21.98 -24.78 11.55
C ILE A 219 -21.11 -25.18 12.78
N VAL A 220 -21.50 -24.81 14.01
CA VAL A 220 -20.69 -25.06 15.23
C VAL A 220 -21.26 -26.18 16.12
N THR A 221 -22.03 -27.11 15.56
CA THR A 221 -22.32 -28.40 16.22
C THR A 221 -21.64 -29.54 15.48
N PHE A 222 -20.44 -29.91 15.93
CA PHE A 222 -20.04 -31.25 16.42
C PHE A 222 -18.52 -31.39 16.51
#